data_AF-A0A565B070-F1
#
_entry.id   AF-A0A565B070-F1
#
_cell.length_a   1.000
_cell.length_b   1.000
_cell.length_c   1.000
_cell.angle_alpha   90.00
_cell.angle_beta   90.00
_cell.angle_gamma   90.00
#
_symmetry.space_group_name_H-M   'P 1'
#
loop_
_entity.id
_entity.type
_entity.pdbx_description
1 polymer ?
#
loop_
_entity_poly.entity_id
_entity_poly.type
_entity_poly.pdbx_seq_one_letter_code
_entity_poly.pdbx_strand_id
1 'polypeptide(L)' 'MDASAKAQIPVDDELDEEEGEVIDSAPPLQLREERALGASGIKKKLLKLGSSWETPELGGEVSSSGFRCQNIF' A
#
# COMPACT_ATOMS: atom_id res chain seq x y z
N MET A 1 27.30 -34.16 9.14
CA MET A 1 27.56 -33.00 8.28
C MET A 1 26.29 -32.19 8.32
N ASP A 2 26.15 -31.26 9.27
CA ASP A 2 24.90 -30.52 9.45
C ASP A 2 25.22 -29.06 9.72
N ALA A 3 25.70 -28.39 8.67
CA ALA A 3 25.80 -26.95 8.65
C ALA A 3 24.46 -26.41 8.15
N SER A 4 23.47 -26.29 9.05
CA SER A 4 22.31 -25.45 8.82
C SER A 4 22.78 -23.99 8.89
N ALA A 5 23.23 -23.48 7.75
CA ALA A 5 23.64 -22.10 7.60
C ALA A 5 22.41 -21.20 7.72
N LYS A 6 22.15 -20.74 8.95
CA LYS A 6 21.27 -19.59 9.20
C LYS A 6 21.90 -18.41 8.48
N ALA A 7 21.29 -17.98 7.37
CA ALA A 7 21.62 -16.72 6.73
C ALA A 7 21.33 -15.60 7.74
N GLN A 8 22.33 -15.27 8.54
CA GLN A 8 22.31 -14.12 9.42
C GLN A 8 22.48 -12.91 8.50
N ILE A 9 21.36 -12.33 8.11
CA ILE A 9 21.32 -10.99 7.51
C ILE A 9 22.08 -10.08 8.49
N PRO A 10 23.21 -9.46 8.10
CA PRO A 10 23.81 -8.43 8.92
C PRO A 10 22.78 -7.31 9.01
N VAL A 11 22.20 -7.15 10.19
CA VAL A 11 21.39 -5.98 10.52
C VAL A 11 22.38 -4.83 10.63
N ASP A 12 22.52 -4.12 9.54
CA ASP A 12 23.21 -2.84 9.48
C ASP A 12 22.35 -1.86 10.29
N ASP A 13 22.73 -1.65 11.55
CA ASP A 13 22.00 -0.89 12.58
C ASP A 13 22.09 0.65 12.36
N GLU A 14 22.46 1.08 11.15
CA GLU A 14 22.62 2.48 10.75
C GLU A 14 21.73 2.82 9.53
N LEU A 15 20.57 2.19 9.41
CA LEU A 15 19.47 2.78 8.65
C LEU A 15 19.00 4.01 9.44
N ASP A 16 19.54 5.19 9.10
CA ASP A 16 19.05 6.49 9.53
C ASP A 16 17.52 6.48 9.39
N GLU A 17 16.82 6.29 10.51
CA GLU A 17 15.37 6.28 10.59
C GLU A 17 14.91 7.71 10.31
N GLU A 18 14.81 8.07 9.03
CA GLU A 18 14.24 9.34 8.60
C GLU A 18 12.85 9.47 9.22
N GLU A 19 12.66 10.54 9.99
CA GLU A 19 11.40 10.85 10.66
C GLU A 19 10.32 11.02 9.57
N GLY A 20 9.48 9.99 9.42
CA GLY A 20 8.47 9.97 8.36
C GLY A 20 7.58 11.19 8.45
N GLU A 21 7.27 11.80 7.30
CA GLU A 21 6.37 12.95 7.23
C GLU A 21 5.00 12.58 7.83
N VAL A 22 4.57 13.35 8.83
CA VAL A 22 3.21 13.25 9.36
C VAL A 22 2.26 13.82 8.31
N ILE A 23 1.75 12.94 7.46
CA ILE A 23 0.71 13.30 6.51
C ILE A 23 -0.65 13.29 7.24
N ASP A 24 -1.27 14.47 7.35
CA ASP A 24 -2.69 14.54 7.68
C ASP A 24 -3.46 13.90 6.52
N SER A 25 -4.05 12.73 6.79
CA SER A 25 -4.80 11.96 5.80
C SER A 25 -5.87 12.83 5.16
N ALA A 26 -5.95 12.76 3.83
CA ALA A 26 -6.89 13.59 3.09
C ALA A 26 -8.34 13.10 3.34
N PRO A 27 -9.35 14.00 3.38
CA PRO A 27 -10.73 13.59 3.58
C PRO A 27 -11.16 12.51 2.57
N PRO A 28 -11.97 11.51 2.95
CA PRO A 28 -12.46 10.49 2.02
C PRO A 28 -13.17 11.10 0.80
N LEU A 29 -13.07 10.45 -0.35
CA LEU A 29 -13.70 10.90 -1.59
C LEU A 29 -15.14 10.34 -1.70
N GLN A 30 -16.10 11.15 -2.14
CA GLN A 30 -17.48 10.69 -2.35
C GLN A 30 -17.62 9.91 -3.67
N LEU A 31 -18.63 9.05 -3.76
CA LEU A 31 -18.90 8.29 -4.98
C LEU A 31 -19.17 9.24 -6.16
N ARG A 32 -18.42 9.04 -7.25
CA ARG A 32 -18.40 9.86 -8.49
C ARG A 32 -17.75 11.24 -8.36
N GLU A 33 -17.29 11.64 -7.18
CA GLU A 33 -16.52 12.88 -7.02
C GLU A 33 -15.15 12.74 -7.69
N GLU A 34 -14.69 13.82 -8.34
CA GLU A 34 -13.37 13.93 -8.94
C GLU A 34 -12.50 14.89 -8.13
N ARG A 35 -11.28 14.45 -7.75
CA ARG A 35 -10.32 15.28 -7.02
C ARG A 35 -8.95 15.25 -7.69
N ALA A 36 -8.32 16.41 -7.79
CA ALA A 36 -6.94 16.52 -8.28
C ALA A 36 -5.96 15.92 -7.26
N LEU A 37 -4.97 15.19 -7.76
CA LEU A 37 -3.86 14.65 -6.97
C LEU A 37 -2.60 15.43 -7.31
N GLY A 38 -2.15 16.26 -6.37
CA GLY A 38 -0.96 17.08 -6.55
C GLY A 38 -1.06 18.06 -7.73
N ALA A 39 0.10 18.50 -8.22
CA ALA A 39 0.21 19.50 -9.29
C ALA A 39 0.31 18.89 -10.71
N SER A 40 0.33 17.56 -10.84
CA SER A 40 0.59 16.87 -12.11
C SER A 40 -0.63 16.79 -13.05
N GLY A 41 -1.77 17.34 -12.65
CA GLY A 41 -3.01 17.30 -13.42
C GLY A 41 -3.75 15.96 -13.40
N ILE A 42 -3.27 14.99 -12.61
CA ILE A 42 -3.94 13.70 -12.42
C ILE A 42 -5.19 13.90 -11.58
N LYS A 43 -6.31 13.32 -12.01
CA LYS A 43 -7.59 13.37 -11.29
C LYS A 43 -8.03 11.97 -10.92
N LYS A 44 -8.58 11.85 -9.71
CA LYS A 44 -9.08 10.60 -9.16
C LYS A 44 -10.58 10.68 -8.99
N LYS A 45 -11.28 9.68 -9.51
CA LYS A 45 -12.74 9.54 -9.40
C LYS A 45 -13.08 8.27 -8.64
N LEU A 46 -13.89 8.38 -7.59
CA LEU A 46 -14.35 7.18 -6.89
C LEU A 46 -15.51 6.54 -7.67
N LEU A 47 -15.26 5.43 -8.36
CA LEU A 47 -16.30 4.76 -9.16
C LEU A 47 -17.20 3.84 -8.33
N LYS A 48 -16.68 3.31 -7.23
CA LYS A 48 -17.32 2.30 -6.39
C LYS A 48 -16.64 2.26 -5.03
N LEU A 49 -17.41 2.14 -3.96
CA LEU A 49 -16.87 1.84 -2.64
C LEU A 49 -16.29 0.42 -2.65
N GLY A 50 -15.18 0.21 -1.97
CA GLY A 50 -14.69 -1.16 -1.76
C GLY A 50 -15.41 -1.79 -0.58
N SER A 51 -15.63 -3.10 -0.68
CA SER A 51 -16.31 -3.90 0.32
C SER A 51 -15.28 -4.82 0.97
N SER A 52 -14.65 -4.34 2.04
CA SER A 52 -13.62 -5.04 2.85
C SER A 52 -12.29 -5.37 2.14
N TRP A 53 -11.29 -5.68 2.96
CA TRP A 53 -10.03 -6.32 2.57
C TRP A 53 -10.21 -7.83 2.70
N GLU A 54 -10.04 -8.59 1.61
CA GLU A 54 -9.66 -9.99 1.73
C GLU A 54 -8.13 -10.02 1.87
N THR A 55 -7.63 -10.48 3.02
CA THR A 55 -6.22 -10.81 3.18
C THR A 55 -5.93 -12.03 2.30
N PRO A 56 -5.09 -11.92 1.26
CA PRO A 56 -4.75 -13.08 0.46
C PRO A 56 -4.01 -14.11 1.32
N GLU A 57 -4.27 -15.39 1.10
CA GLU A 57 -3.57 -16.45 1.82
C GLU A 57 -2.07 -16.43 1.52
N LEU A 58 -1.25 -16.73 2.54
CA LEU A 58 0.20 -16.75 2.41
C LEU A 58 0.62 -17.84 1.40
N GLY A 59 1.10 -17.43 0.23
CA GLY A 59 1.45 -18.33 -0.89
C GLY A 59 0.35 -18.52 -1.95
N GLY A 60 -0.79 -17.85 -1.83
CA GLY A 60 -1.81 -17.78 -2.89
C GLY A 60 -1.42 -16.79 -4.00
N GLU A 61 -1.77 -17.11 -5.26
CA GLU A 61 -1.57 -16.16 -6.36
C GLU A 61 -2.60 -15.03 -6.30
N VAL A 62 -2.10 -13.81 -6.43
CA VAL A 62 -2.93 -12.61 -6.56
C VAL A 62 -3.37 -12.53 -8.02
N SER A 63 -4.55 -13.08 -8.34
CA SER A 63 -5.14 -12.90 -9.67
C SER A 63 -5.63 -11.46 -9.81
N SER A 64 -5.16 -10.75 -10.83
CA SER A 64 -5.56 -9.37 -11.16
C SER A 64 -7.07 -9.19 -11.41
N SER A 65 -7.83 -10.28 -11.43
CA SER A 65 -9.28 -10.30 -11.51
C SER A 65 -10.01 -9.94 -10.21
N GLY A 66 -9.32 -9.87 -9.06
CA GLY A 66 -9.96 -9.67 -7.74
C GLY A 66 -9.48 -8.51 -6.88
N PHE A 67 -8.28 -7.97 -7.09
CA PHE A 67 -7.71 -6.95 -6.20
C PHE A 67 -8.10 -5.56 -6.66
N ARG A 68 -9.17 -5.02 -6.06
CA ARG A 68 -9.49 -3.60 -6.18
C ARG A 68 -8.57 -2.81 -5.28
N CYS A 69 -7.62 -2.08 -5.86
CA CYS A 69 -6.96 -0.96 -5.21
C CYS A 69 -8.03 -0.05 -4.60
N GLN A 70 -7.96 0.21 -3.29
CA GLN A 70 -8.61 1.37 -2.71
C GLN A 70 -7.58 2.47 -2.49
N ASN A 71 -8.06 3.68 -2.71
CA ASN A 71 -7.43 4.94 -2.43
C ASN A 71 -6.55 4.89 -1.18
N ILE A 72 -5.23 4.97 -1.37
CA ILE A 72 -4.38 5.63 -0.38
C ILE A 72 -4.81 7.10 -0.42
N PHE A 73 -5.38 7.55 0.69
CA PHE A 73 -5.61 8.94 1.09
C PHE A 73 -5.39 8.98 2.60
#